data_AF-A0A954BX19-F1
#
_entry.id   AF-A0A954BX19-F1
#
_cell.length_a   1.000
_cell.length_b   1.000
_cell.length_c   1.000
_cell.angle_alpha   90.00
_cell.angle_beta   90.00
_cell.angle_gamma   90.00
#
_symmetry.space_group_name_H-M   'P 1'
#
loop_
_entity.id
_entity.type
_entity.pdbx_description
1 polymer ?
#
loop_
_entity_poly.entity_id
_entity_poly.type
_entity_poly.pdbx_seq_one_letter_code
_entity_poly.pdbx_strand_id
1 'polypeptide(L)'
;MRTVSTIAVIAAVVLMLGYTPQQASAKGDIDKREQKAAMAEAEGLLKRDKEAVEEVVTAIERLYGMLDHDMALALLKYFDECDRAWDSASGDKNAPKDAKGRPKQAYKIANAILECIRRMGQPEEVAEFEKDINDRDEYSLRPRMAMIDALAANTEDEACLKVLVDLAKNEKGKMDTDMRVLAIQHLGKHAKVDDVFHALMKCLNDGSWRVREATAIALIDADGPNEDQIIVALINDLAKETGKMRKSIADALKKITGVDNGTDPDKWIDWFTNKKREDQGLPPKSGKGDRGTRVKVFETETFSDRYVFLIDTSVSMTEKITEEEKERLKKSITSGPGDDKDPRRPLDWSQINCKLDLAREEMIRSLEVMDPERTTFTVISFAENATIWKDELVPTDEDNVAEVADWLRKIKGQKRTNVFGALDAAYDLSERIAGTEVDKRKEKKKKKKDDKDGPVTGMHRDDALPDTIFLYTDGYATWGKYSGEDVLWAGKSNDEKARLYAPIMKLMIDEVEDRNRIARITLNCVGVGQRQDSTTLSALAKSCGGKYVAIGK
;
A
#
# COMPACT_ATOMS: atom_id res chain seq x y z
N MET A 1 6.98 -34.25 -15.64
CA MET A 1 5.68 -33.90 -16.26
C MET A 1 4.86 -33.12 -15.25
N ARG A 2 4.67 -31.83 -15.57
CA ARG A 2 3.70 -30.85 -15.05
C ARG A 2 3.57 -30.67 -13.53
N THR A 3 4.42 -29.79 -13.03
CA THR A 3 4.13 -28.80 -11.97
C THR A 3 2.82 -28.07 -12.28
N VAL A 4 1.78 -28.31 -11.49
CA VAL A 4 0.57 -27.50 -11.45
C VAL A 4 0.78 -26.40 -10.43
N SER A 5 0.59 -25.17 -10.91
CA SER A 5 1.01 -23.90 -10.32
C SER A 5 0.18 -23.49 -9.10
N THR A 6 0.85 -22.79 -8.18
CA THR A 6 0.38 -22.15 -6.94
C THR A 6 -0.85 -21.24 -7.11
N ILE A 7 -1.25 -20.93 -8.35
CA ILE A 7 -2.48 -20.21 -8.70
C ILE A 7 -3.74 -21.01 -8.31
N ALA A 8 -3.68 -22.35 -8.28
CA ALA A 8 -4.81 -23.19 -7.87
C ALA A 8 -5.17 -23.05 -6.37
N VAL A 9 -4.24 -22.59 -5.53
CA VAL A 9 -4.48 -22.46 -4.08
C VAL A 9 -5.25 -21.18 -3.75
N ILE A 10 -5.14 -20.13 -4.58
CA ILE A 10 -5.92 -18.88 -4.41
C ILE A 10 -7.39 -19.12 -4.83
N ALA A 11 -7.61 -19.89 -5.90
CA ALA A 11 -8.96 -20.30 -6.31
C ALA A 11 -9.63 -21.24 -5.28
N ALA A 12 -8.87 -22.03 -4.52
CA ALA A 12 -9.40 -22.95 -3.53
C ALA A 12 -9.80 -22.29 -2.19
N VAL A 13 -9.24 -21.14 -1.84
CA VAL A 13 -9.63 -20.40 -0.63
C VAL A 13 -10.95 -19.64 -0.83
N VAL A 14 -11.28 -19.26 -2.08
CA VAL A 14 -12.60 -18.72 -2.45
C VAL A 14 -13.72 -19.78 -2.31
N LEU A 15 -13.38 -21.07 -2.32
CA LEU A 15 -14.34 -22.18 -2.21
C LEU A 15 -14.61 -22.67 -0.78
N MET A 16 -13.88 -22.19 0.24
CA MET A 16 -14.01 -22.70 1.63
C MET A 16 -14.88 -21.85 2.57
N LEU A 17 -15.43 -20.73 2.11
CA LEU A 17 -16.56 -20.06 2.74
C LEU A 17 -17.79 -20.46 1.92
N GLY A 18 -18.65 -21.31 2.49
CA GLY A 18 -19.73 -22.03 1.79
C GLY A 18 -20.85 -21.16 1.21
N TYR A 19 -20.52 -20.35 0.22
CA TYR A 19 -21.45 -19.76 -0.73
C TYR A 19 -20.92 -20.12 -2.12
N THR A 20 -21.50 -21.16 -2.71
CA THR A 20 -21.39 -21.40 -4.15
C THR A 20 -21.77 -20.11 -4.88
N PRO A 21 -20.98 -19.62 -5.86
CA PRO A 21 -21.41 -18.57 -6.77
C PRO A 21 -22.51 -19.14 -7.66
N GLN A 22 -23.71 -19.22 -7.12
CA GLN A 22 -24.90 -19.62 -7.84
C GLN A 22 -25.44 -18.37 -8.52
N GLN A 23 -24.95 -18.14 -9.74
CA GLN A 23 -25.71 -17.60 -10.86
C GLN A 23 -26.72 -16.49 -10.49
N ALA A 24 -26.24 -15.28 -10.22
CA ALA A 24 -26.95 -14.10 -10.69
C ALA A 24 -26.51 -13.88 -12.15
N SER A 25 -27.22 -14.54 -13.06
CA SER A 25 -27.08 -14.27 -14.48
C SER A 25 -27.38 -12.80 -14.75
N ALA A 26 -26.54 -12.18 -15.57
CA ALA A 26 -26.90 -11.05 -16.41
C ALA A 26 -28.38 -11.15 -16.87
N LYS A 27 -29.14 -10.05 -16.74
CA LYS A 27 -30.53 -9.85 -17.20
C LYS A 27 -31.68 -10.54 -16.42
N GLY A 28 -31.54 -10.76 -15.11
CA GLY A 28 -32.73 -10.95 -14.26
C GLY A 28 -33.26 -9.59 -13.79
N ASP A 29 -34.53 -9.26 -14.06
CA ASP A 29 -35.16 -8.08 -13.46
C ASP A 29 -35.06 -8.18 -11.93
N ILE A 30 -34.38 -7.22 -11.30
CA ILE A 30 -34.32 -7.12 -9.84
C ILE A 30 -35.77 -6.98 -9.33
N ASP A 31 -36.17 -7.84 -8.38
CA ASP A 31 -37.45 -7.65 -7.70
C ASP A 31 -37.38 -6.38 -6.86
N LYS A 32 -37.91 -5.28 -7.42
CA LYS A 32 -37.92 -3.96 -6.78
C LYS A 32 -38.62 -3.94 -5.42
N ARG A 33 -39.51 -4.90 -5.15
CA ARG A 33 -40.18 -5.00 -3.85
C ARG A 33 -39.24 -5.62 -2.82
N GLU A 34 -38.54 -6.69 -3.20
CA GLU A 34 -37.53 -7.34 -2.36
C GLU A 34 -36.35 -6.40 -2.08
N GLN A 35 -35.82 -5.76 -3.13
CA GLN A 35 -34.76 -4.75 -3.06
C GLN A 35 -35.08 -3.64 -2.04
N LYS A 36 -36.27 -3.04 -2.13
CA LYS A 36 -36.72 -1.99 -1.20
C LYS A 36 -36.91 -2.50 0.22
N ALA A 37 -37.40 -3.74 0.39
CA ALA A 37 -37.60 -4.33 1.70
C ALA A 37 -36.25 -4.61 2.38
N ALA A 38 -35.29 -5.19 1.66
CA ALA A 38 -33.94 -5.44 2.14
C ALA A 38 -33.22 -4.12 2.50
N MET A 39 -33.36 -3.08 1.67
CA MET A 39 -32.76 -1.78 1.94
C MET A 39 -33.36 -1.13 3.19
N ALA A 40 -34.69 -1.20 3.35
CA ALA A 40 -35.36 -0.67 4.54
C ALA A 40 -34.97 -1.42 5.83
N GLU A 41 -34.76 -2.74 5.76
CA GLU A 41 -34.24 -3.54 6.86
C GLU A 41 -32.82 -3.10 7.24
N ALA A 42 -31.92 -3.03 6.26
CA ALA A 42 -30.52 -2.63 6.47
C ALA A 42 -30.43 -1.21 7.06
N GLU A 43 -31.12 -0.21 6.48
CA GLU A 43 -31.16 1.14 7.04
C GLU A 43 -31.77 1.19 8.44
N GLY A 44 -32.82 0.40 8.68
CA GLY A 44 -33.50 0.35 9.97
C GLY A 44 -32.59 -0.15 11.08
N LEU A 45 -31.70 -1.08 10.77
CA LEU A 45 -30.66 -1.59 11.67
C LEU A 45 -29.49 -0.61 11.78
N LEU A 46 -29.04 -0.01 10.67
CA LEU A 46 -27.97 0.99 10.66
C LEU A 46 -28.32 2.23 11.50
N LYS A 47 -29.59 2.64 11.58
CA LYS A 47 -30.02 3.79 12.40
C LYS A 47 -29.98 3.53 13.91
N ARG A 48 -29.69 2.30 14.35
CA ARG A 48 -29.70 1.92 15.77
C ARG A 48 -28.26 1.72 16.26
N ASP A 49 -27.86 2.50 17.26
CA ASP A 49 -26.46 2.53 17.72
C ASP A 49 -25.98 1.24 18.40
N LYS A 50 -26.91 0.40 18.88
CA LYS A 50 -26.63 -0.76 19.75
C LYS A 50 -26.96 -2.12 19.14
N GLU A 51 -27.27 -2.17 17.85
CA GLU A 51 -27.59 -3.44 17.20
C GLU A 51 -26.38 -4.38 17.17
N ALA A 52 -26.66 -5.68 17.12
CA ALA A 52 -25.62 -6.68 16.98
C ALA A 52 -24.92 -6.51 15.63
N VAL A 53 -23.62 -6.22 15.64
CA VAL A 53 -22.81 -5.98 14.43
C VAL A 53 -23.03 -7.04 13.35
N GLU A 54 -23.12 -8.31 13.74
CA GLU A 54 -23.34 -9.43 12.83
C GLU A 54 -24.72 -9.42 12.17
N GLU A 55 -25.76 -8.93 12.85
CA GLU A 55 -27.10 -8.78 12.28
C GLU A 55 -27.13 -7.68 11.22
N VAL A 56 -26.47 -6.54 11.49
CA VAL A 56 -26.34 -5.44 10.52
C VAL A 56 -25.55 -5.88 9.30
N VAL A 57 -24.42 -6.57 9.50
CA VAL A 57 -23.62 -7.14 8.40
C VAL A 57 -24.47 -8.09 7.56
N THR A 58 -25.17 -9.04 8.19
CA THR A 58 -26.04 -9.99 7.47
C THR A 58 -27.11 -9.28 6.65
N ALA A 59 -27.71 -8.20 7.18
CA ALA A 59 -28.71 -7.43 6.45
C ALA A 59 -28.12 -6.70 5.24
N ILE A 60 -26.90 -6.14 5.35
CA ILE A 60 -26.19 -5.51 4.24
C ILE A 60 -25.80 -6.54 3.17
N GLU A 61 -25.35 -7.73 3.57
CA GLU A 61 -24.95 -8.80 2.64
C GLU A 61 -26.13 -9.29 1.77
N ARG A 62 -27.37 -9.17 2.24
CA ARG A 62 -28.56 -9.46 1.42
C ARG A 62 -28.75 -8.50 0.25
N LEU A 63 -28.09 -7.34 0.26
CA LEU A 63 -28.15 -6.33 -0.80
C LEU A 63 -27.13 -6.60 -1.93
N TYR A 64 -26.29 -7.64 -1.84
CA TYR A 64 -25.33 -7.97 -2.87
C TYR A 64 -26.00 -8.18 -4.23
N GLY A 65 -25.52 -7.45 -5.25
CA GLY A 65 -26.09 -7.47 -6.60
C GLY A 65 -27.42 -6.72 -6.76
N MET A 66 -27.99 -6.18 -5.68
CA MET A 66 -29.30 -5.52 -5.68
C MET A 66 -29.23 -3.99 -5.54
N LEU A 67 -28.06 -3.41 -5.28
CA LEU A 67 -27.94 -1.96 -5.09
C LEU A 67 -28.09 -1.20 -6.43
N ASP A 68 -28.96 -0.18 -6.42
CA ASP A 68 -28.91 0.93 -7.38
C ASP A 68 -27.98 2.05 -6.88
N HIS A 69 -27.73 3.05 -7.72
CA HIS A 69 -26.80 4.15 -7.40
C HIS A 69 -27.20 4.90 -6.13
N ASP A 70 -28.47 5.30 -6.00
CA ASP A 70 -28.98 6.06 -4.86
C ASP A 70 -28.89 5.26 -3.54
N MET A 71 -29.20 3.95 -3.57
CA MET A 71 -29.07 3.07 -2.41
C MET A 71 -27.61 2.91 -1.98
N ALA A 72 -26.68 2.80 -2.93
CA ALA A 72 -25.26 2.74 -2.63
C ALA A 72 -24.79 4.02 -1.91
N LEU A 73 -25.20 5.20 -2.41
CA LEU A 73 -24.90 6.47 -1.76
C LEU A 73 -25.54 6.60 -0.37
N ALA A 74 -26.75 6.06 -0.18
CA ALA A 74 -27.41 6.04 1.12
C ALA A 74 -26.66 5.18 2.14
N LEU A 75 -26.14 4.01 1.74
CA LEU A 75 -25.31 3.18 2.61
C LEU A 75 -23.99 3.87 2.98
N LEU A 76 -23.35 4.56 2.02
CA LEU A 76 -22.09 5.27 2.24
C LEU A 76 -22.16 6.35 3.31
N LYS A 77 -23.34 6.93 3.57
CA LYS A 77 -23.53 7.90 4.67
C LYS A 77 -23.23 7.31 6.05
N TYR A 78 -23.35 5.99 6.20
CA TYR A 78 -23.04 5.28 7.44
C TYR A 78 -21.60 4.76 7.50
N PHE A 79 -20.86 4.83 6.38
CA PHE A 79 -19.53 4.24 6.27
C PHE A 79 -18.55 4.89 7.26
N ASP A 80 -18.36 6.21 7.19
CA ASP A 80 -17.36 6.90 8.02
C ASP A 80 -17.68 6.79 9.52
N GLU A 81 -18.97 6.85 9.90
CA GLU A 81 -19.43 6.61 11.27
C GLU A 81 -19.00 5.23 11.79
N CYS A 82 -19.17 4.20 10.96
CA CYS A 82 -18.85 2.82 11.31
C CYS A 82 -17.35 2.55 11.29
N ASP A 83 -16.63 3.13 10.34
CA ASP A 83 -15.19 2.93 10.17
C ASP A 83 -14.39 3.58 11.31
N ARG A 84 -14.82 4.78 11.75
CA ARG A 84 -14.20 5.55 12.83
C ARG A 84 -14.82 5.33 14.21
N ALA A 85 -15.74 4.37 14.35
CA ALA A 85 -16.36 4.02 15.63
C ALA A 85 -15.34 3.71 16.73
N TRP A 86 -14.18 3.14 16.37
CA TRP A 86 -13.11 2.84 17.30
C TRP A 86 -12.51 4.09 17.95
N ASP A 87 -12.38 5.21 17.22
CA ASP A 87 -11.78 6.44 17.74
C ASP A 87 -12.57 6.95 18.95
N SER A 88 -13.90 6.89 18.87
CA SER A 88 -14.81 7.23 19.97
C SER A 88 -14.70 6.25 21.15
N ALA A 89 -14.55 4.95 20.89
CA ALA A 89 -14.41 3.93 21.93
C ALA A 89 -13.05 4.01 22.67
N SER A 90 -12.03 4.54 21.99
CA SER A 90 -10.67 4.70 22.53
C SER A 90 -10.51 5.91 23.46
N GLY A 91 -11.53 6.79 23.53
CA GLY A 91 -11.49 8.03 24.31
C GLY A 91 -10.73 9.17 23.62
N ASP A 92 -10.51 9.07 22.30
CA ASP A 92 -9.93 10.16 21.53
C ASP A 92 -10.85 11.39 21.56
N LYS A 93 -10.29 12.53 21.98
CA LYS A 93 -11.01 13.81 22.06
C LYS A 93 -11.35 14.38 20.69
N ASN A 94 -10.68 13.90 19.64
CA ASN A 94 -10.88 14.31 18.25
C ASN A 94 -11.80 13.37 17.47
N ALA A 95 -12.35 12.32 18.09
CA ALA A 95 -13.25 11.39 17.42
C ALA A 95 -14.46 12.12 16.81
N PRO A 96 -14.93 11.71 15.61
CA PRO A 96 -16.12 12.27 14.99
C PRO A 96 -17.32 12.22 15.95
N LYS A 97 -18.09 13.32 16.05
CA LYS A 97 -19.18 13.42 17.05
C LYS A 97 -20.30 12.39 16.82
N ASP A 98 -20.46 12.00 15.57
CA ASP A 98 -21.33 10.99 14.97
C ASP A 98 -20.85 9.54 15.21
N ALA A 99 -19.55 9.31 15.43
CA ALA A 99 -19.01 7.99 15.80
C ALA A 99 -19.34 7.57 17.25
N LYS A 100 -19.98 8.45 18.05
CA LYS A 100 -20.32 8.17 19.45
C LYS A 100 -21.51 7.22 19.56
N GLY A 101 -21.28 6.05 20.14
CA GLY A 101 -22.34 5.10 20.51
C GLY A 101 -22.26 3.77 19.77
N ARG A 102 -21.52 3.72 18.65
CA ARG A 102 -21.26 2.50 17.88
C ARG A 102 -20.31 1.55 18.64
N PRO A 103 -20.46 0.22 18.48
CA PRO A 103 -19.52 -0.75 19.04
C PRO A 103 -18.15 -0.68 18.35
N LYS A 104 -17.07 -1.05 19.05
CA LYS A 104 -15.71 -1.16 18.48
C LYS A 104 -15.68 -1.89 17.14
N GLN A 105 -16.47 -2.96 17.02
CA GLN A 105 -16.48 -3.84 15.86
C GLN A 105 -17.30 -3.28 14.68
N ALA A 106 -17.82 -2.05 14.75
CA ALA A 106 -18.60 -1.45 13.66
C ALA A 106 -17.80 -1.30 12.35
N TYR A 107 -16.46 -1.36 12.38
CA TYR A 107 -15.65 -1.46 11.16
C TYR A 107 -16.01 -2.67 10.28
N LYS A 108 -16.58 -3.74 10.86
CA LYS A 108 -17.11 -4.86 10.07
C LYS A 108 -18.31 -4.45 9.20
N ILE A 109 -19.15 -3.56 9.72
CA ILE A 109 -20.27 -2.96 8.98
C ILE A 109 -19.71 -2.08 7.85
N ALA A 110 -18.71 -1.25 8.14
CA ALA A 110 -18.03 -0.44 7.13
C ALA A 110 -17.46 -1.31 5.99
N ASN A 111 -16.80 -2.43 6.34
CA ASN A 111 -16.30 -3.39 5.35
C ASN A 111 -17.42 -4.07 4.55
N ALA A 112 -18.54 -4.41 5.18
CA ALA A 112 -19.70 -4.99 4.50
C ALA A 112 -20.35 -3.98 3.53
N ILE A 113 -20.42 -2.69 3.89
CA ILE A 113 -20.89 -1.63 3.00
C ILE A 113 -20.00 -1.54 1.76
N LEU A 114 -18.67 -1.46 1.93
CA LEU A 114 -17.74 -1.41 0.79
C LEU A 114 -17.87 -2.63 -0.10
N GLU A 115 -17.95 -3.84 0.48
CA GLU A 115 -18.11 -5.07 -0.30
C GLU A 115 -19.44 -5.11 -1.06
N CYS A 116 -20.51 -4.56 -0.48
CA CYS A 116 -21.80 -4.44 -1.13
C CYS A 116 -21.73 -3.53 -2.37
N ILE A 117 -21.02 -2.41 -2.26
CA ILE A 117 -20.78 -1.49 -3.39
C ILE A 117 -19.94 -2.17 -4.47
N ARG A 118 -18.85 -2.87 -4.10
CA ARG A 118 -18.01 -3.61 -5.06
C ARG A 118 -18.81 -4.66 -5.86
N ARG A 119 -19.88 -5.20 -5.27
CA ARG A 119 -20.76 -6.22 -5.85
C ARG A 119 -22.03 -5.66 -6.47
N MET A 120 -22.06 -4.38 -6.82
CA MET A 120 -23.17 -3.83 -7.60
C MET A 120 -23.29 -4.54 -8.96
N GLY A 121 -24.52 -4.95 -9.28
CA GLY A 121 -24.79 -5.89 -10.38
C GLY A 121 -25.36 -5.27 -11.66
N GLN A 122 -25.80 -4.01 -11.63
CA GLN A 122 -26.37 -3.31 -12.79
C GLN A 122 -25.35 -2.32 -13.36
N PRO A 123 -24.72 -2.61 -14.53
CA PRO A 123 -23.68 -1.75 -15.10
C PRO A 123 -24.12 -0.30 -15.32
N GLU A 124 -25.39 -0.07 -15.67
CA GLU A 124 -25.97 1.25 -15.85
C GLU A 124 -25.94 2.09 -14.56
N GLU A 125 -26.26 1.49 -13.42
CA GLU A 125 -26.21 2.11 -12.10
C GLU A 125 -24.76 2.32 -11.63
N VAL A 126 -23.87 1.37 -11.97
CA VAL A 126 -22.45 1.44 -11.61
C VAL A 126 -21.74 2.54 -12.38
N ALA A 127 -22.07 2.73 -13.67
CA ALA A 127 -21.51 3.78 -14.51
C ALA A 127 -21.81 5.19 -13.95
N GLU A 128 -22.91 5.33 -13.20
CA GLU A 128 -23.25 6.60 -12.54
C GLU A 128 -22.22 7.04 -11.51
N PHE A 129 -21.36 6.15 -10.96
CA PHE A 129 -20.31 6.59 -10.03
C PHE A 129 -19.27 7.54 -10.64
N GLU A 130 -19.26 7.73 -11.96
CA GLU A 130 -18.40 8.72 -12.62
C GLU A 130 -18.52 10.13 -12.00
N LYS A 131 -19.73 10.54 -11.57
CA LYS A 131 -19.97 11.83 -10.90
C LYS A 131 -19.37 11.92 -9.49
N ASP A 132 -19.18 10.78 -8.81
CA ASP A 132 -18.89 10.73 -7.37
C ASP A 132 -17.42 10.39 -7.07
N ILE A 133 -16.76 9.60 -7.91
CA ILE A 133 -15.40 9.06 -7.69
C ILE A 133 -14.34 10.14 -7.46
N ASN A 134 -14.55 11.34 -8.01
CA ASN A 134 -13.62 12.48 -7.88
C ASN A 134 -14.04 13.49 -6.80
N ASP A 135 -15.15 13.24 -6.08
CA ASP A 135 -15.59 14.08 -4.96
C ASP A 135 -14.90 13.65 -3.66
N ARG A 136 -13.74 14.24 -3.41
CA ARG A 136 -12.96 14.04 -2.19
C ARG A 136 -13.57 14.71 -0.96
N ASP A 137 -14.47 15.67 -1.16
CA ASP A 137 -15.08 16.42 -0.06
C ASP A 137 -16.25 15.61 0.53
N GLU A 138 -17.01 14.92 -0.34
CA GLU A 138 -18.12 14.06 0.07
C GLU A 138 -17.65 12.64 0.46
N TYR A 139 -16.70 12.05 -0.29
CA TYR A 139 -16.33 10.65 -0.10
C TYR A 139 -14.85 10.46 0.29
N SER A 140 -14.65 9.78 1.42
CA SER A 140 -13.33 9.32 1.83
C SER A 140 -12.73 8.33 0.82
N LEU A 141 -11.44 8.05 0.94
CA LEU A 141 -10.69 7.30 -0.07
C LEU A 141 -11.29 5.90 -0.34
N ARG A 142 -11.63 5.13 0.70
CA ARG A 142 -12.06 3.74 0.58
C ARG A 142 -13.39 3.57 -0.15
N PRO A 143 -14.45 4.39 0.12
CA PRO A 143 -15.64 4.46 -0.72
C PRO A 143 -15.34 4.67 -2.21
N ARG A 144 -14.50 5.64 -2.56
CA ARG A 144 -14.17 5.95 -3.96
C ARG A 144 -13.42 4.81 -4.63
N MET A 145 -12.56 4.10 -3.88
CA MET A 145 -11.92 2.87 -4.37
C MET A 145 -12.95 1.76 -4.63
N ALA A 146 -13.92 1.56 -3.74
CA ALA A 146 -14.98 0.57 -3.91
C ALA A 146 -15.87 0.87 -5.13
N MET A 147 -16.14 2.13 -5.43
CA MET A 147 -16.84 2.56 -6.65
C MET A 147 -16.05 2.19 -7.92
N ILE A 148 -14.73 2.40 -7.94
CA ILE A 148 -13.87 1.98 -9.06
C ILE A 148 -13.82 0.45 -9.19
N ASP A 149 -13.77 -0.27 -8.07
CA ASP A 149 -13.81 -1.73 -8.08
C ASP A 149 -15.14 -2.25 -8.64
N ALA A 150 -16.27 -1.58 -8.35
CA ALA A 150 -17.57 -1.89 -8.96
C ALA A 150 -17.55 -1.67 -10.48
N LEU A 151 -17.01 -0.55 -10.97
CA LEU A 151 -16.81 -0.30 -12.40
C LEU A 151 -15.95 -1.40 -13.04
N ALA A 152 -14.87 -1.79 -12.36
CA ALA A 152 -13.95 -2.81 -12.82
C ALA A 152 -14.58 -4.21 -12.89
N ALA A 153 -15.53 -4.52 -12.01
CA ALA A 153 -16.31 -5.77 -12.06
C ALA A 153 -17.27 -5.81 -13.25
N ASN A 154 -17.65 -4.65 -13.80
CA ASN A 154 -18.66 -4.49 -14.85
C ASN A 154 -18.07 -4.03 -16.21
N THR A 155 -16.78 -4.26 -16.45
CA THR A 155 -16.06 -3.85 -17.68
C THR A 155 -16.50 -4.53 -18.98
N GLU A 156 -17.39 -5.52 -18.92
CA GLU A 156 -18.03 -6.05 -20.13
C GLU A 156 -19.01 -5.04 -20.75
N ASP A 157 -19.51 -4.12 -19.93
CA ASP A 157 -20.28 -2.96 -20.38
C ASP A 157 -19.35 -1.83 -20.84
N GLU A 158 -19.64 -1.28 -22.02
CA GLU A 158 -18.82 -0.24 -22.66
C GLU A 158 -18.79 1.05 -21.84
N ALA A 159 -19.88 1.41 -21.14
CA ALA A 159 -19.92 2.61 -20.31
C ALA A 159 -18.97 2.49 -19.12
N CYS A 160 -18.99 1.36 -18.41
CA CYS A 160 -18.07 1.10 -17.29
C CYS A 160 -16.60 1.12 -17.73
N LEU A 161 -16.27 0.46 -18.85
CA LEU A 161 -14.92 0.48 -19.38
C LEU A 161 -14.49 1.90 -19.79
N LYS A 162 -15.39 2.66 -20.43
CA LYS A 162 -15.15 4.04 -20.83
C LYS A 162 -14.83 4.92 -19.62
N VAL A 163 -15.58 4.81 -18.52
CA VAL A 163 -15.32 5.58 -17.29
C VAL A 163 -13.90 5.30 -16.77
N LEU A 164 -13.46 4.04 -16.73
CA LEU A 164 -12.09 3.70 -16.31
C LEU A 164 -11.02 4.29 -17.24
N VAL A 165 -11.25 4.27 -18.56
CA VAL A 165 -10.34 4.88 -19.54
C VAL A 165 -10.27 6.41 -19.36
N ASP A 166 -11.42 7.07 -19.20
CA ASP A 166 -11.50 8.52 -18.98
C ASP A 166 -10.79 8.93 -17.68
N LEU A 167 -10.97 8.15 -16.61
CA LEU A 167 -10.25 8.32 -15.36
C LEU A 167 -8.74 8.22 -15.58
N ALA A 168 -8.25 7.16 -16.23
CA ALA A 168 -6.82 6.98 -16.49
C ALA A 168 -6.20 8.15 -17.27
N LYS A 169 -6.88 8.60 -18.34
CA LYS A 169 -6.45 9.70 -19.21
C LYS A 169 -6.53 11.09 -18.56
N ASN A 170 -7.33 11.23 -17.49
CA ASN A 170 -7.58 12.50 -16.80
C ASN A 170 -8.16 13.58 -17.74
N GLU A 171 -9.17 13.24 -18.55
CA GLU A 171 -9.74 14.17 -19.55
C GLU A 171 -10.57 15.31 -18.92
N LYS A 172 -10.93 15.23 -17.63
CA LYS A 172 -11.88 16.16 -16.97
C LYS A 172 -11.29 17.07 -15.87
N GLY A 173 -9.96 17.17 -15.76
CA GLY A 173 -9.33 18.34 -15.14
C GLY A 173 -9.21 18.39 -13.61
N LYS A 174 -9.36 17.28 -12.88
CA LYS A 174 -8.86 17.17 -11.50
C LYS A 174 -7.87 16.01 -11.43
N MET A 175 -6.61 16.33 -11.12
CA MET A 175 -5.55 15.36 -10.89
C MET A 175 -5.85 14.55 -9.62
N ASP A 176 -6.78 13.60 -9.64
CA ASP A 176 -6.86 12.59 -8.61
C ASP A 176 -5.92 11.43 -9.01
N THR A 177 -4.64 11.52 -8.66
CA THR A 177 -3.67 10.47 -9.00
C THR A 177 -4.12 9.10 -8.47
N ASP A 178 -4.74 9.07 -7.29
CA ASP A 178 -5.10 7.83 -6.60
C ASP A 178 -6.12 7.05 -7.43
N MET A 179 -7.18 7.74 -7.89
CA MET A 179 -8.21 7.15 -8.75
C MET A 179 -7.66 6.76 -10.12
N ARG A 180 -6.72 7.54 -10.67
CA ARG A 180 -6.03 7.21 -11.94
C ARG A 180 -5.23 5.92 -11.83
N VAL A 181 -4.43 5.78 -10.77
CA VAL A 181 -3.62 4.59 -10.51
C VAL A 181 -4.50 3.36 -10.40
N LEU A 182 -5.62 3.46 -9.68
CA LEU A 182 -6.55 2.36 -9.50
C LEU A 182 -7.24 1.97 -10.82
N ALA A 183 -7.70 2.96 -11.60
CA ALA A 183 -8.29 2.72 -12.91
C ALA A 183 -7.29 2.01 -13.85
N ILE A 184 -6.03 2.46 -13.89
CA ILE A 184 -4.96 1.86 -14.71
C ILE A 184 -4.71 0.40 -14.33
N GLN A 185 -4.70 0.07 -13.03
CA GLN A 185 -4.53 -1.32 -12.58
C GLN A 185 -5.64 -2.22 -13.15
N HIS A 186 -6.89 -1.75 -13.12
CA HIS A 186 -8.03 -2.50 -13.65
C HIS A 186 -8.06 -2.56 -15.17
N LEU A 187 -7.51 -1.55 -15.87
CA LEU A 187 -7.39 -1.55 -17.32
C LEU A 187 -6.38 -2.57 -17.85
N GLY A 188 -5.47 -3.09 -17.03
CA GLY A 188 -4.46 -4.08 -17.44
C GLY A 188 -5.05 -5.31 -18.14
N LYS A 189 -6.13 -5.90 -17.59
CA LYS A 189 -6.84 -7.04 -18.21
C LYS A 189 -7.48 -6.71 -19.58
N HIS A 190 -7.65 -5.42 -19.88
CA HIS A 190 -8.18 -4.91 -21.14
C HIS A 190 -7.10 -4.29 -22.02
N ALA A 191 -5.82 -4.43 -21.70
CA ALA A 191 -4.73 -3.76 -22.40
C ALA A 191 -4.55 -4.20 -23.87
N LYS A 192 -5.29 -5.23 -24.33
CA LYS A 192 -5.39 -5.64 -25.74
C LYS A 192 -6.42 -4.84 -26.54
N VAL A 193 -7.33 -4.13 -25.87
CA VAL A 193 -8.28 -3.23 -26.53
C VAL A 193 -7.52 -1.98 -26.98
N ASP A 194 -7.60 -1.64 -28.26
CA ASP A 194 -6.79 -0.57 -28.85
C ASP A 194 -6.88 0.74 -28.06
N ASP A 195 -8.09 1.22 -27.74
CA ASP A 195 -8.26 2.47 -26.99
C ASP A 195 -7.64 2.42 -25.59
N VAL A 196 -7.71 1.27 -24.93
CA VAL A 196 -7.09 1.04 -23.61
C VAL A 196 -5.57 1.01 -23.75
N PHE A 197 -5.05 0.28 -24.74
CA PHE A 197 -3.62 0.22 -25.03
C PHE A 197 -3.03 1.62 -25.27
N HIS A 198 -3.66 2.42 -26.13
CA HIS A 198 -3.22 3.79 -26.41
C HIS A 198 -3.29 4.69 -25.16
N ALA A 199 -4.32 4.52 -24.32
CA ALA A 199 -4.42 5.23 -23.05
C ALA A 199 -3.26 4.87 -22.10
N LEU A 200 -2.97 3.57 -21.93
CA LEU A 200 -1.86 3.09 -21.11
C LEU A 200 -0.51 3.59 -21.65
N MET A 201 -0.25 3.47 -22.96
CA MET A 201 1.01 3.96 -23.56
C MET A 201 1.24 5.46 -23.32
N LYS A 202 0.17 6.27 -23.29
CA LYS A 202 0.24 7.69 -22.92
C LYS A 202 0.60 7.86 -21.43
N CYS A 203 -0.02 7.08 -20.55
CA CYS A 203 0.23 7.11 -19.10
C CYS A 203 1.65 6.68 -18.70
N LEU A 204 2.38 5.95 -19.57
CA LEU A 204 3.78 5.62 -19.31
C LEU A 204 4.68 6.86 -19.27
N ASN A 205 4.28 7.97 -19.89
CA ASN A 205 5.00 9.23 -19.86
C ASN A 205 4.38 10.25 -18.88
N ASP A 206 3.55 9.80 -17.93
CA ASP A 206 2.88 10.69 -16.98
C ASP A 206 3.87 11.34 -16.00
N GLY A 207 3.56 12.53 -15.48
CA GLY A 207 4.39 13.20 -14.48
C GLY A 207 4.46 12.45 -13.14
N SER A 208 3.40 11.72 -12.77
CA SER A 208 3.35 10.89 -11.56
C SER A 208 4.11 9.58 -11.75
N TRP A 209 5.11 9.33 -10.91
CA TRP A 209 5.81 8.04 -10.90
C TRP A 209 4.86 6.88 -10.57
N ARG A 210 3.82 7.10 -9.75
CA ARG A 210 2.83 6.07 -9.40
C ARG A 210 1.97 5.68 -10.60
N VAL A 211 1.59 6.65 -11.43
CA VAL A 211 0.85 6.41 -12.70
C VAL A 211 1.74 5.65 -13.68
N ARG A 212 2.99 6.06 -13.85
CA ARG A 212 3.95 5.36 -14.71
C ARG A 212 4.19 3.92 -14.23
N GLU A 213 4.39 3.71 -12.93
CA GLU A 213 4.61 2.38 -12.35
C GLU A 213 3.37 1.47 -12.51
N ALA A 214 2.17 2.00 -12.25
CA ALA A 214 0.92 1.27 -12.47
C ALA A 214 0.75 0.88 -13.93
N THR A 215 1.09 1.79 -14.85
CA THR A 215 1.04 1.55 -16.29
C THR A 215 2.03 0.48 -16.73
N ALA A 216 3.28 0.55 -16.27
CA ALA A 216 4.30 -0.44 -16.59
C ALA A 216 3.88 -1.86 -16.16
N ILE A 217 3.18 -1.98 -15.03
CA ILE A 217 2.60 -3.25 -14.58
C ILE A 217 1.39 -3.65 -15.43
N ALA A 218 0.46 -2.74 -15.71
CA ALA A 218 -0.75 -3.02 -16.50
C ALA A 218 -0.42 -3.50 -17.92
N LEU A 219 0.66 -2.99 -18.51
CA LEU A 219 1.15 -3.40 -19.84
C LEU A 219 1.75 -4.80 -19.88
N ILE A 220 2.01 -5.45 -18.73
CA ILE A 220 2.46 -6.85 -18.70
C ILE A 220 1.38 -7.78 -19.28
N ASP A 221 0.12 -7.46 -19.06
CA ASP A 221 -1.03 -8.25 -19.52
C ASP A 221 -1.41 -7.94 -20.99
N ALA A 222 -0.75 -6.96 -21.61
CA ALA A 222 -0.91 -6.58 -23.01
C ALA A 222 -0.14 -7.55 -23.94
N ASP A 223 -0.46 -8.84 -23.85
CA ASP A 223 0.12 -9.88 -24.69
C ASP A 223 -0.42 -9.81 -26.14
N GLY A 224 0.46 -9.86 -27.15
CA GLY A 224 0.09 -9.86 -28.56
C GLY A 224 0.97 -8.98 -29.46
N PRO A 225 0.43 -8.41 -30.56
CA PRO A 225 1.22 -7.75 -31.62
C PRO A 225 1.97 -6.49 -31.15
N ASN A 226 1.63 -5.96 -29.98
CA ASN A 226 2.21 -4.74 -29.43
C ASN A 226 3.38 -4.99 -28.46
N GLU A 227 3.79 -6.25 -28.25
CA GLU A 227 4.86 -6.63 -27.30
C GLU A 227 6.16 -5.84 -27.54
N ASP A 228 6.61 -5.75 -28.80
CA ASP A 228 7.81 -5.00 -29.15
C ASP A 228 7.70 -3.52 -28.79
N GLN A 229 6.53 -2.91 -29.05
CA GLN A 229 6.29 -1.50 -28.75
C GLN A 229 6.35 -1.24 -27.24
N ILE A 230 5.80 -2.16 -26.44
CA ILE A 230 5.84 -2.10 -24.96
C ILE A 230 7.28 -2.24 -24.48
N ILE A 231 8.02 -3.23 -24.98
CA ILE A 231 9.42 -3.45 -24.61
C ILE A 231 10.26 -2.20 -24.89
N VAL A 232 10.16 -1.63 -26.11
CA VAL A 232 10.92 -0.42 -26.45
C VAL A 232 10.54 0.75 -25.54
N ALA A 233 9.25 0.93 -25.25
CA ALA A 233 8.79 2.00 -24.37
C ALA A 233 9.33 1.83 -22.94
N LEU A 234 9.27 0.63 -22.37
CA LEU A 234 9.80 0.31 -21.04
C LEU A 234 11.32 0.45 -20.98
N ILE A 235 12.07 0.07 -22.02
CA ILE A 235 13.53 0.27 -22.08
C ILE A 235 13.88 1.75 -22.05
N ASN A 236 13.16 2.58 -22.83
CA ASN A 236 13.36 4.02 -22.85
C ASN A 236 13.05 4.66 -21.49
N ASP A 237 12.05 4.14 -20.78
CA ASP A 237 11.69 4.60 -19.43
C ASP A 237 12.76 4.17 -18.40
N LEU A 238 13.24 2.93 -18.49
CA LEU A 238 14.32 2.41 -17.62
C LEU A 238 15.59 3.27 -17.68
N ALA A 239 15.87 3.88 -18.83
CA ALA A 239 17.02 4.77 -19.03
C ALA A 239 16.87 6.15 -18.34
N LYS A 240 15.63 6.58 -18.06
CA LYS A 240 15.33 7.89 -17.45
C LYS A 240 15.10 7.78 -15.95
N GLU A 241 14.60 6.65 -15.50
CA GLU A 241 14.13 6.45 -14.13
C GLU A 241 15.25 6.10 -13.14
N THR A 242 15.05 6.48 -11.89
CA THR A 242 15.94 6.16 -10.76
C THR A 242 15.19 5.41 -9.66
N GLY A 243 15.92 4.96 -8.64
CA GLY A 243 15.35 4.34 -7.45
C GLY A 243 14.43 3.15 -7.73
N LYS A 244 13.29 3.10 -7.02
CA LYS A 244 12.32 1.99 -7.05
C LYS A 244 11.72 1.80 -8.45
N MET A 245 11.42 2.89 -9.13
CA MET A 245 10.78 2.85 -10.45
C MET A 245 11.63 2.10 -11.47
N ARG A 246 12.95 2.31 -11.45
CA ARG A 246 13.91 1.58 -12.28
C ARG A 246 13.84 0.06 -12.06
N LYS A 247 13.67 -0.38 -10.81
CA LYS A 247 13.49 -1.81 -10.49
C LYS A 247 12.13 -2.33 -10.97
N SER A 248 11.05 -1.57 -10.75
CA SER A 248 9.70 -1.97 -11.18
C SER A 248 9.60 -2.14 -12.70
N ILE A 249 10.24 -1.25 -13.47
CA ILE A 249 10.33 -1.39 -14.93
C ILE A 249 11.14 -2.62 -15.32
N ALA A 250 12.30 -2.86 -14.68
CA ALA A 250 13.11 -4.05 -14.95
C ALA A 250 12.35 -5.35 -14.64
N ASP A 251 11.60 -5.39 -13.55
CA ASP A 251 10.75 -6.53 -13.18
C ASP A 251 9.59 -6.73 -14.19
N ALA A 252 9.01 -5.64 -14.72
CA ALA A 252 8.01 -5.69 -15.79
C ALA A 252 8.60 -6.23 -17.09
N LEU A 253 9.75 -5.71 -17.54
CA LEU A 253 10.50 -6.22 -18.69
C LEU A 253 10.82 -7.70 -18.52
N LYS A 254 11.25 -8.13 -17.33
CA LYS A 254 11.50 -9.54 -17.03
C LYS A 254 10.26 -10.41 -17.16
N LYS A 255 9.10 -9.94 -16.68
CA LYS A 255 7.84 -10.66 -16.78
C LYS A 255 7.36 -10.79 -18.23
N ILE A 256 7.46 -9.73 -19.02
CA ILE A 256 7.05 -9.72 -20.44
C ILE A 256 7.97 -10.62 -21.27
N THR A 257 9.29 -10.50 -21.06
CA THR A 257 10.29 -11.11 -21.96
C THR A 257 10.78 -12.48 -21.50
N GLY A 258 10.58 -12.83 -20.22
CA GLY A 258 11.15 -14.00 -19.57
C GLY A 258 12.66 -13.92 -19.30
N VAL A 259 13.32 -12.81 -19.66
CA VAL A 259 14.78 -12.61 -19.52
C VAL A 259 15.07 -11.67 -18.35
N ASP A 260 16.15 -11.92 -17.60
CA ASP A 260 16.55 -11.04 -16.50
C ASP A 260 17.89 -10.34 -16.82
N ASN A 261 17.80 -9.12 -17.34
CA ASN A 261 18.96 -8.26 -17.57
C ASN A 261 19.19 -7.25 -16.42
N GLY A 262 18.42 -7.36 -15.32
CA GLY A 262 18.47 -6.44 -14.20
C GLY A 262 18.03 -5.01 -14.56
N THR A 263 18.53 -4.02 -13.83
CA THR A 263 18.15 -2.60 -13.97
C THR A 263 19.00 -1.82 -14.98
N ASP A 264 19.74 -2.51 -15.85
CA ASP A 264 20.69 -1.91 -16.79
C ASP A 264 20.02 -1.69 -18.16
N PRO A 265 19.73 -0.43 -18.56
CA PRO A 265 19.10 -0.12 -19.83
C PRO A 265 19.91 -0.63 -21.02
N ASP A 266 21.23 -0.54 -20.97
CA ASP A 266 22.10 -0.92 -22.10
C ASP A 266 22.04 -2.43 -22.35
N LYS A 267 21.98 -3.25 -21.29
CA LYS A 267 21.78 -4.69 -21.43
C LYS A 267 20.43 -5.03 -22.03
N TRP A 268 19.39 -4.29 -21.67
CA TRP A 268 18.08 -4.47 -22.28
C TRP A 268 18.06 -4.04 -23.75
N ILE A 269 18.72 -2.93 -24.11
CA ILE A 269 18.89 -2.47 -25.49
C ILE A 269 19.66 -3.51 -26.32
N ASP A 270 20.78 -4.01 -25.80
CA ASP A 270 21.61 -5.03 -26.45
C ASP A 270 20.82 -6.32 -26.66
N TRP A 271 20.12 -6.79 -25.62
CA TRP A 271 19.27 -7.96 -25.70
C TRP A 271 18.16 -7.80 -26.76
N PHE A 272 17.41 -6.69 -26.72
CA PHE A 272 16.30 -6.47 -27.65
C PHE A 272 16.80 -6.34 -29.10
N THR A 273 17.94 -5.64 -29.30
CA THR A 273 18.60 -5.52 -30.60
C THR A 273 19.03 -6.89 -31.12
N ASN A 274 19.59 -7.75 -30.26
CA ASN A 274 20.00 -9.10 -30.65
C ASN A 274 18.80 -10.02 -30.93
N LYS A 275 17.71 -9.94 -30.15
CA LYS A 275 16.43 -10.63 -30.44
C LYS A 275 15.93 -10.28 -31.85
N LYS A 276 15.91 -8.97 -32.19
CA LYS A 276 15.48 -8.52 -33.54
C LYS A 276 16.42 -8.94 -34.66
N ARG A 277 17.72 -9.03 -34.38
CA ARG A 277 18.71 -9.52 -35.35
C ARG A 277 18.55 -11.02 -35.58
N GLU A 278 18.30 -11.79 -34.53
CA GLU A 278 18.00 -13.22 -34.62
C GLU A 278 16.73 -13.48 -35.43
N ASP A 279 15.64 -12.74 -35.17
CA ASP A 279 14.40 -12.78 -35.96
C ASP A 279 14.66 -12.51 -37.47
N GLN A 280 15.71 -11.75 -37.79
CA GLN A 280 16.15 -11.38 -39.14
C GLN A 280 17.28 -12.26 -39.70
N GLY A 281 17.74 -13.29 -38.97
CA GLY A 281 18.85 -14.17 -39.38
C GLY A 281 20.23 -13.52 -39.38
N LEU A 282 20.42 -12.43 -38.63
CA LEU A 282 21.66 -11.67 -38.54
C LEU A 282 22.48 -12.04 -37.28
N PRO A 283 23.83 -12.00 -37.33
CA PRO A 283 24.67 -12.36 -36.20
C PRO A 283 24.57 -11.32 -35.06
N PRO A 284 24.76 -11.73 -33.79
CA PRO A 284 24.65 -10.84 -32.62
C PRO A 284 25.75 -9.77 -32.58
N LYS A 285 25.45 -8.62 -31.97
CA LYS A 285 26.43 -7.56 -31.65
C LYS A 285 26.82 -7.62 -30.18
N SER A 286 28.10 -7.33 -29.88
CA SER A 286 28.64 -7.27 -28.51
C SER A 286 28.62 -5.84 -27.95
N GLY A 287 27.99 -5.62 -26.80
CA GLY A 287 28.09 -4.40 -25.99
C GLY A 287 28.58 -4.69 -24.57
N LYS A 288 29.11 -3.66 -23.89
CA LYS A 288 29.63 -3.70 -22.50
C LYS A 288 28.83 -2.70 -21.65
N GLY A 289 28.20 -3.17 -20.56
CA GLY A 289 27.47 -2.35 -19.58
C GLY A 289 27.98 -2.53 -18.14
N ASP A 290 27.90 -1.45 -17.35
CA ASP A 290 28.40 -1.30 -15.97
C ASP A 290 27.26 -1.30 -14.92
N ARG A 291 27.57 -1.59 -13.66
CA ARG A 291 26.57 -1.87 -12.59
C ARG A 291 26.13 -0.61 -11.85
N GLY A 292 24.81 -0.41 -11.72
CA GLY A 292 24.23 0.58 -10.79
C GLY A 292 24.42 0.20 -9.32
N THR A 293 24.78 1.19 -8.50
CA THR A 293 25.08 1.08 -7.06
C THR A 293 23.83 0.73 -6.23
N ARG A 294 23.99 -0.17 -5.25
CA ARG A 294 22.94 -0.63 -4.32
C ARG A 294 23.24 -0.12 -2.90
N VAL A 295 22.21 0.26 -2.15
CA VAL A 295 22.31 0.56 -0.71
C VAL A 295 21.63 -0.55 0.09
N LYS A 296 22.33 -1.08 1.10
CA LYS A 296 21.79 -2.09 2.02
C LYS A 296 21.21 -1.39 3.26
N VAL A 297 19.93 -1.63 3.51
CA VAL A 297 19.24 -1.18 4.73
C VAL A 297 18.75 -2.44 5.44
N PHE A 298 19.32 -2.77 6.60
CA PHE A 298 18.89 -3.92 7.42
C PHE A 298 18.82 -5.27 6.69
N GLU A 299 19.88 -5.64 5.96
CA GLU A 299 19.94 -6.88 5.15
C GLU A 299 18.93 -6.93 3.98
N THR A 300 18.07 -5.92 3.85
CA THR A 300 17.24 -5.71 2.67
C THR A 300 17.97 -4.76 1.71
N GLU A 301 18.31 -5.25 0.52
CA GLU A 301 18.72 -4.37 -0.57
C GLU A 301 17.49 -3.56 -0.99
N THR A 302 17.52 -2.24 -0.75
CA THR A 302 16.45 -1.34 -1.17
C THR A 302 16.95 -0.37 -2.22
N PHE A 303 16.10 -0.10 -3.21
CA PHE A 303 16.33 0.89 -4.26
C PHE A 303 15.49 2.15 -3.99
N SER A 304 15.06 2.38 -2.75
CA SER A 304 14.20 3.50 -2.38
C SER A 304 15.02 4.74 -2.10
N ASP A 305 14.41 5.91 -2.29
CA ASP A 305 15.00 7.20 -1.99
C ASP A 305 14.13 8.01 -0.99
N ARG A 306 12.98 7.47 -0.53
CA ARG A 306 11.96 8.20 0.25
C ARG A 306 11.30 7.30 1.29
N TYR A 307 11.72 7.47 2.54
CA TYR A 307 11.48 6.52 3.62
C TYR A 307 10.57 7.06 4.72
N VAL A 308 9.70 6.19 5.26
CA VAL A 308 9.04 6.42 6.56
C VAL A 308 9.42 5.29 7.51
N PHE A 309 9.97 5.64 8.67
CA PHE A 309 10.30 4.66 9.70
C PHE A 309 9.24 4.67 10.80
N LEU A 310 8.60 3.54 11.07
CA LEU A 310 7.65 3.36 12.16
C LEU A 310 8.33 2.61 13.29
N ILE A 311 8.46 3.23 14.47
CA ILE A 311 9.08 2.60 15.63
C ILE A 311 8.09 2.36 16.77
N ASP A 312 7.95 1.09 17.14
CA ASP A 312 7.17 0.66 18.29
C ASP A 312 7.86 1.09 19.59
N THR A 313 7.11 1.75 20.45
CA THR A 313 7.55 2.27 21.75
C THR A 313 6.70 1.70 22.88
N SER A 314 6.02 0.58 22.64
CA SER A 314 5.23 -0.12 23.64
C SER A 314 6.09 -0.68 24.77
N VAL A 315 5.45 -1.04 25.89
CA VAL A 315 6.15 -1.56 27.08
C VAL A 315 6.92 -2.85 26.77
N SER A 316 6.43 -3.70 25.85
CA SER A 316 7.14 -4.92 25.43
C SER A 316 8.49 -4.61 24.76
N MET A 317 8.61 -3.44 24.13
CA MET A 317 9.88 -2.94 23.58
C MET A 317 10.85 -2.47 24.67
N THR A 318 10.38 -2.19 25.89
CA THR A 318 11.25 -1.85 27.04
C THR A 318 11.76 -3.07 27.82
N GLU A 319 11.32 -4.27 27.45
CA GLU A 319 11.85 -5.50 28.03
C GLU A 319 13.37 -5.56 27.86
N LYS A 320 14.06 -5.89 28.97
CA LYS A 320 15.52 -5.98 28.98
C LYS A 320 15.96 -7.14 28.10
N ILE A 321 16.98 -6.89 27.29
CA ILE A 321 17.68 -7.93 26.56
C ILE A 321 18.64 -8.61 27.54
N THR A 322 18.47 -9.91 27.73
CA THR A 322 19.36 -10.73 28.57
C THR A 322 20.76 -10.82 27.96
N GLU A 323 21.78 -11.13 28.76
CA GLU A 323 23.14 -11.27 28.23
C GLU A 323 23.26 -12.42 27.22
N GLU A 324 22.50 -13.50 27.39
CA GLU A 324 22.43 -14.59 26.40
C GLU A 324 21.84 -14.12 25.07
N GLU A 325 20.77 -13.32 25.10
CA GLU A 325 20.19 -12.71 23.91
C GLU A 325 21.14 -11.70 23.27
N LYS A 326 21.85 -10.87 24.06
CA LYS A 326 22.86 -9.94 23.55
C LYS A 326 23.98 -10.67 22.79
N GLU A 327 24.47 -11.78 23.32
CA GLU A 327 25.50 -12.58 22.64
C GLU A 327 25.00 -13.21 21.33
N ARG A 328 23.72 -13.60 21.25
CA ARG A 328 23.11 -14.06 20.00
C ARG A 328 22.95 -12.92 18.99
N LEU A 329 22.46 -11.78 19.46
CA LEU A 329 22.28 -10.58 18.64
C LEU A 329 23.59 -10.06 18.07
N LYS A 330 24.67 -10.05 18.88
CA LYS A 330 26.03 -9.75 18.40
C LYS A 330 26.39 -10.64 17.22
N LYS A 331 26.20 -11.95 17.34
CA LYS A 331 26.51 -12.92 16.28
C LYS A 331 25.65 -12.76 15.03
N SER A 332 24.36 -12.45 15.18
CA SER A 332 23.46 -12.26 14.03
C SER A 332 23.72 -10.95 13.29
N ILE A 333 24.14 -9.90 13.99
CA ILE A 333 24.33 -8.56 13.42
C ILE A 333 25.76 -8.35 12.91
N THR A 334 26.77 -9.05 13.45
CA THR A 334 28.13 -9.02 12.90
C THR A 334 28.22 -9.92 11.67
N SER A 335 28.47 -9.33 10.50
CA SER A 335 28.78 -10.09 9.28
C SER A 335 29.92 -11.08 9.54
N GLY A 336 29.80 -12.30 9.01
CA GLY A 336 30.86 -13.30 9.08
C GLY A 336 32.14 -12.83 8.37
N PRO A 337 33.32 -13.41 8.68
CA PRO A 337 34.55 -13.03 8.02
C PRO A 337 34.48 -13.37 6.52
N GLY A 338 34.33 -12.37 5.64
CA GLY A 338 34.39 -12.54 4.18
C GLY A 338 33.32 -11.82 3.36
N ASP A 339 32.26 -11.29 3.96
CA ASP A 339 31.23 -10.50 3.25
C ASP A 339 31.59 -9.00 3.17
N ASP A 340 31.10 -8.32 2.13
CA ASP A 340 31.19 -6.86 1.95
C ASP A 340 31.06 -6.15 3.30
N LYS A 341 32.10 -5.38 3.69
CA LYS A 341 32.11 -4.66 4.97
C LYS A 341 30.87 -3.78 5.06
N ASP A 342 30.01 -4.06 6.04
CA ASP A 342 28.89 -3.20 6.38
C ASP A 342 29.42 -1.77 6.61
N PRO A 343 29.00 -0.77 5.83
CA PRO A 343 29.53 0.59 5.93
C PRO A 343 29.07 1.31 7.22
N ARG A 344 28.08 0.75 7.94
CA ARG A 344 27.51 1.33 9.16
C ARG A 344 28.47 1.20 10.34
N ARG A 345 28.40 2.16 11.26
CA ARG A 345 29.16 2.06 12.52
C ARG A 345 28.75 0.80 13.32
N PRO A 346 29.68 0.17 14.06
CA PRO A 346 29.32 -0.88 15.02
C PRO A 346 28.34 -0.37 16.08
N LEU A 347 27.47 -1.26 16.55
CA LEU A 347 26.61 -0.96 17.69
C LEU A 347 27.42 -0.82 18.98
N ASP A 348 27.13 0.21 19.76
CA ASP A 348 27.62 0.34 21.13
C ASP A 348 26.70 -0.45 22.09
N TRP A 349 27.06 -1.72 22.30
CA TRP A 349 26.32 -2.63 23.18
C TRP A 349 26.24 -2.18 24.64
N SER A 350 27.07 -1.22 25.07
CA SER A 350 26.97 -0.66 26.43
C SER A 350 25.72 0.22 26.61
N GLN A 351 25.18 0.75 25.51
CA GLN A 351 23.99 1.60 25.50
C GLN A 351 22.70 0.84 25.20
N ILE A 352 22.80 -0.46 24.88
CA ILE A 352 21.68 -1.31 24.48
C ILE A 352 21.26 -2.19 25.67
N ASN A 353 20.20 -1.78 26.36
CA ASN A 353 19.65 -2.51 27.50
C ASN A 353 18.33 -3.21 27.18
N CYS A 354 17.51 -2.63 26.30
CA CYS A 354 16.21 -3.15 25.91
C CYS A 354 16.03 -3.21 24.38
N LYS A 355 14.96 -3.86 23.91
CA LYS A 355 14.62 -3.97 22.48
C LYS A 355 14.49 -2.60 21.81
N LEU A 356 13.93 -1.61 22.51
CA LEU A 356 13.79 -0.24 22.03
C LEU A 356 15.15 0.44 21.81
N ASP A 357 16.11 0.22 22.73
CA ASP A 357 17.48 0.74 22.57
C ASP A 357 18.15 0.13 21.34
N LEU A 358 17.93 -1.17 21.10
CA LEU A 358 18.42 -1.85 19.91
C LEU A 358 17.78 -1.23 18.66
N ALA A 359 16.45 -1.18 18.59
CA ALA A 359 15.72 -0.69 17.42
C ALA A 359 16.10 0.76 17.03
N ARG A 360 16.25 1.66 18.01
CA ARG A 360 16.63 3.05 17.74
C ARG A 360 18.07 3.17 17.25
N GLU A 361 19.03 2.49 17.89
CA GLU A 361 20.45 2.62 17.51
C GLU A 361 20.72 1.98 16.15
N GLU A 362 20.00 0.90 15.87
CA GLU A 362 19.91 0.29 14.55
C GLU A 362 19.40 1.26 13.48
N MET A 363 18.29 1.94 13.75
CA MET A 363 17.70 2.92 12.83
C MET A 363 18.68 4.07 12.58
N ILE A 364 19.24 4.64 13.64
CA ILE A 364 20.17 5.77 13.59
C ILE A 364 21.39 5.43 12.73
N ARG A 365 22.07 4.30 12.99
CA ARG A 365 23.26 3.92 12.22
C ARG A 365 22.96 3.60 10.75
N SER A 366 21.71 3.28 10.42
CA SER A 366 21.30 3.07 9.04
C SER A 366 21.03 4.38 8.32
N LEU A 367 20.47 5.39 9.01
CA LEU A 367 20.31 6.75 8.48
C LEU A 367 21.67 7.43 8.22
N GLU A 368 22.65 7.21 9.09
CA GLU A 368 24.01 7.78 8.99
C GLU A 368 24.78 7.41 7.70
N VAL A 369 24.38 6.33 7.00
CA VAL A 369 25.05 5.88 5.77
C VAL A 369 24.25 6.13 4.49
N MET A 370 23.07 6.76 4.60
CA MET A 370 22.24 7.10 3.45
C MET A 370 22.78 8.34 2.73
N ASP A 371 22.57 8.44 1.42
CA ASP A 371 23.07 9.55 0.59
C ASP A 371 22.16 10.79 0.72
N PRO A 372 22.55 11.86 1.43
CA PRO A 372 21.70 13.02 1.69
C PRO A 372 21.25 13.76 0.43
N GLU A 373 21.94 13.60 -0.70
CA GLU A 373 21.51 14.22 -1.98
C GLU A 373 20.38 13.45 -2.66
N ARG A 374 20.17 12.18 -2.27
CA ARG A 374 19.19 11.28 -2.88
C ARG A 374 18.07 10.90 -1.94
N THR A 375 18.39 10.69 -0.66
CA THR A 375 17.47 10.07 0.29
C THR A 375 16.82 11.07 1.22
N THR A 376 15.51 10.93 1.36
CA THR A 376 14.69 11.69 2.31
C THR A 376 13.93 10.76 3.25
N PHE A 377 13.61 11.24 4.45
CA PHE A 377 12.98 10.40 5.47
C PHE A 377 12.15 11.19 6.49
N THR A 378 11.29 10.47 7.20
CA THR A 378 10.73 10.89 8.49
C THR A 378 10.55 9.68 9.40
N VAL A 379 10.23 9.93 10.67
CA VAL A 379 10.04 8.89 11.68
C VAL A 379 8.71 9.11 12.41
N ILE A 380 7.97 8.02 12.60
CA ILE A 380 6.76 7.96 13.39
C ILE A 380 7.00 6.98 14.54
N SER A 381 6.94 7.46 15.77
CA SER A 381 6.91 6.59 16.94
C SER A 381 5.48 6.23 17.28
N PHE A 382 5.21 5.00 17.73
CA PHE A 382 3.87 4.61 18.10
C PHE A 382 3.82 3.73 19.34
N ALA A 383 2.69 3.81 20.05
CA ALA A 383 2.29 2.89 21.10
C ALA A 383 0.76 2.83 21.11
N GLU A 384 0.07 3.58 21.99
CA GLU A 384 -1.38 3.79 21.86
C GLU A 384 -1.70 4.75 20.71
N ASN A 385 -0.93 5.84 20.64
CA ASN A 385 -1.03 6.89 19.63
C ASN A 385 0.23 6.91 18.77
N ALA A 386 0.10 7.34 17.52
CA ALA A 386 1.22 7.68 16.65
C ALA A 386 1.68 9.12 16.92
N THR A 387 2.99 9.35 16.94
CA THR A 387 3.60 10.67 17.02
C THR A 387 4.61 10.80 15.89
N ILE A 388 4.39 11.79 15.04
CA ILE A 388 5.21 12.06 13.86
C ILE A 388 6.29 13.08 14.27
N TRP A 389 7.56 12.80 13.95
CA TRP A 389 8.66 13.73 14.20
C TRP A 389 8.58 14.98 13.31
N LYS A 390 8.53 14.79 11.99
CA LYS A 390 8.30 15.85 10.99
C LYS A 390 7.20 15.43 10.03
N ASP A 391 6.28 16.33 9.71
CA ASP A 391 5.14 16.11 8.81
C ASP A 391 5.50 16.22 7.32
N GLU A 392 6.78 16.14 6.99
CA GLU A 392 7.36 16.06 5.65
C GLU A 392 8.57 15.11 5.64
N LEU A 393 9.00 14.69 4.44
CA LEU A 393 10.25 13.95 4.26
C LEU A 393 11.42 14.93 4.16
N VAL A 394 12.39 14.81 5.07
CA VAL A 394 13.60 15.66 5.10
C VAL A 394 14.83 14.90 4.61
N PRO A 395 15.85 15.57 4.05
CA PRO A 395 17.09 14.91 3.64
C PRO A 395 17.78 14.16 4.80
N THR A 396 18.50 13.08 4.50
CA THR A 396 19.33 12.34 5.46
C THR A 396 20.67 13.03 5.76
N ASP A 397 20.65 14.34 5.96
CA ASP A 397 21.85 15.11 6.33
C ASP A 397 22.22 14.96 7.80
N GLU A 398 23.45 15.34 8.16
CA GLU A 398 24.00 15.17 9.52
C GLU A 398 23.15 15.86 10.59
N ASP A 399 22.57 17.03 10.29
CA ASP A 399 21.76 17.81 11.22
C ASP A 399 20.42 17.12 11.50
N ASN A 400 19.72 16.68 10.45
CA ASN A 400 18.46 15.95 10.55
C ASN A 400 18.65 14.59 11.24
N VAL A 401 19.75 13.87 10.93
CA VAL A 401 20.08 12.59 11.58
C VAL A 401 20.42 12.78 13.06
N ALA A 402 21.16 13.85 13.42
CA ALA A 402 21.43 14.17 14.82
C ALA A 402 20.16 14.54 15.58
N GLU A 403 19.29 15.37 14.98
CA GLU A 403 18.02 15.80 15.58
C GLU A 403 17.09 14.61 15.86
N VAL A 404 16.92 13.71 14.88
CA VAL A 404 16.05 12.53 15.06
C VAL A 404 16.66 11.54 16.06
N ALA A 405 17.98 11.39 16.10
CA ALA A 405 18.65 10.54 17.08
C ALA A 405 18.40 11.04 18.51
N ASP A 406 18.50 12.34 18.73
CA ASP A 406 18.18 12.98 20.00
C ASP A 406 16.71 12.83 20.38
N TRP A 407 15.82 12.96 19.40
CA TRP A 407 14.39 12.73 19.61
C TRP A 407 14.11 11.28 20.01
N LEU A 408 14.60 10.31 19.25
CA LEU A 408 14.44 8.86 19.49
C LEU A 408 14.96 8.43 20.86
N ARG A 409 16.13 8.92 21.27
CA ARG A 409 16.74 8.57 22.57
C ARG A 409 15.95 9.10 23.77
N LYS A 410 15.15 10.15 23.59
CA LYS A 410 14.29 10.72 24.64
C LYS A 410 12.96 9.99 24.80
N ILE A 411 12.57 9.16 23.83
CA ILE A 411 11.29 8.44 23.87
C ILE A 411 11.29 7.40 24.98
N LYS A 412 10.19 7.34 25.74
CA LYS A 412 9.95 6.37 26.80
C LYS A 412 8.88 5.38 26.39
N GLY A 413 8.95 4.18 26.96
CA GLY A 413 7.95 3.14 26.77
C GLY A 413 6.54 3.57 27.18
N GLN A 414 5.55 3.15 26.41
CA GLN A 414 4.13 3.43 26.61
C GLN A 414 3.33 2.13 26.65
N LYS A 415 2.15 2.11 27.30
CA LYS A 415 1.55 0.87 27.80
C LYS A 415 1.10 -0.15 26.75
N ARG A 416 0.65 0.27 25.58
CA ARG A 416 0.02 -0.60 24.58
C ARG A 416 0.63 -0.41 23.19
N THR A 417 0.13 -1.18 22.24
CA THR A 417 0.68 -1.30 20.89
C THR A 417 -0.43 -1.20 19.85
N ASN A 418 -0.42 -0.15 19.03
CA ASN A 418 -1.39 0.13 17.98
C ASN A 418 -0.70 0.10 16.60
N VAL A 419 -0.41 -1.11 16.13
CA VAL A 419 0.28 -1.33 14.85
C VAL A 419 -0.52 -0.73 13.69
N PHE A 420 -1.83 -0.95 13.67
CA PHE A 420 -2.69 -0.42 12.62
C PHE A 420 -2.69 1.11 12.62
N GLY A 421 -2.88 1.77 13.77
CA GLY A 421 -2.85 3.23 13.85
C GLY A 421 -1.51 3.86 13.42
N ALA A 422 -0.40 3.13 13.57
CA ALA A 422 0.90 3.58 13.08
C ALA A 422 1.01 3.52 11.55
N LEU A 423 0.51 2.43 10.95
CA LEU A 423 0.43 2.29 9.50
C LEU A 423 -0.55 3.30 8.91
N ASP A 424 -1.71 3.47 9.55
CA ASP A 424 -2.74 4.44 9.21
C ASP A 424 -2.16 5.86 9.17
N ALA A 425 -1.45 6.27 10.23
CA ALA A 425 -0.75 7.56 10.27
C ALA A 425 0.32 7.73 9.17
N ALA A 426 0.97 6.64 8.73
CA ALA A 426 1.97 6.67 7.67
C ALA A 426 1.33 6.85 6.29
N TYR A 427 0.24 6.13 6.00
CA TYR A 427 -0.53 6.31 4.78
C TYR A 427 -1.23 7.67 4.76
N ASP A 428 -1.78 8.13 5.88
CA ASP A 428 -2.37 9.46 6.02
C ASP A 428 -1.33 10.57 5.83
N LEU A 429 -0.09 10.36 6.27
CA LEU A 429 1.00 11.29 5.97
C LEU A 429 1.28 11.33 4.46
N SER A 430 1.32 10.18 3.79
CA SER A 430 1.46 10.13 2.32
C SER A 430 0.30 10.85 1.63
N GLU A 431 -0.94 10.58 2.02
CA GLU A 431 -2.14 11.23 1.48
C GLU A 431 -2.13 12.74 1.74
N ARG A 432 -1.72 13.18 2.93
CA ARG A 432 -1.55 14.60 3.25
C ARG A 432 -0.46 15.21 2.39
N ILE A 433 0.71 14.61 2.23
CA ILE A 433 1.77 15.14 1.34
C ILE A 433 1.25 15.24 -0.10
N ALA A 434 0.45 14.26 -0.55
CA ALA A 434 -0.20 14.30 -1.87
C ALA A 434 -1.23 15.43 -1.99
N GLY A 435 -1.91 15.77 -0.88
CA GLY A 435 -2.95 16.79 -0.76
C GLY A 435 -2.49 18.18 -0.25
N THR A 436 -1.23 18.34 0.16
CA THR A 436 -0.75 19.58 0.80
C THR A 436 -0.38 20.64 -0.24
N GLU A 437 -1.26 21.65 -0.33
CA GLU A 437 -1.03 23.04 -0.75
C GLU A 437 -0.56 23.34 -2.18
N VAL A 438 -1.43 23.06 -3.16
CA VAL A 438 -1.42 23.77 -4.46
C VAL A 438 -1.89 25.24 -4.30
N ASP A 439 -2.77 25.53 -3.33
CA ASP A 439 -3.42 26.86 -3.23
C ASP A 439 -2.74 27.86 -2.28
N LYS A 440 -1.83 27.41 -1.42
CA LYS A 440 -1.24 28.26 -0.35
C LYS A 440 0.26 28.49 -0.47
N ARG A 441 0.96 27.75 -1.33
CA ARG A 441 2.35 28.06 -1.68
C ARG A 441 2.35 29.21 -2.68
N LYS A 442 2.47 30.45 -2.16
CA LYS A 442 2.81 31.62 -2.98
C LYS A 442 3.98 31.24 -3.89
N GLU A 443 3.74 31.18 -5.19
CA GLU A 443 4.81 31.09 -6.18
C GLU A 443 5.86 32.13 -5.79
N LYS A 444 7.06 31.68 -5.40
CA LYS A 444 8.21 32.59 -5.33
C LYS A 444 8.33 33.18 -6.72
N LYS A 445 8.01 34.49 -6.85
CA LYS A 445 7.98 35.25 -8.10
C LYS A 445 9.03 34.72 -9.08
N LYS A 446 8.56 34.10 -10.17
CA LYS A 446 9.40 33.70 -11.31
C LYS A 446 10.22 34.92 -11.73
N LYS A 447 11.55 34.82 -11.66
CA LYS A 447 12.43 35.70 -12.43
C LYS A 447 12.07 35.46 -13.90
N LYS A 448 11.59 36.49 -14.59
CA LYS A 448 11.42 36.48 -16.05
C LYS A 448 12.70 35.94 -16.69
N LYS A 449 12.58 34.86 -17.45
CA LYS A 449 13.58 34.46 -18.43
C LYS A 449 12.84 33.99 -19.68
N ASP A 450 13.35 34.50 -20.80
CA ASP A 450 12.68 34.62 -22.08
C ASP A 450 12.24 33.30 -22.71
N ASP A 451 11.17 33.40 -23.49
CA ASP A 451 10.62 32.41 -24.41
C ASP A 451 11.73 31.74 -25.24
N LYS A 452 12.06 30.47 -24.92
CA LYS A 452 12.33 29.38 -25.87
C LYS A 452 11.99 28.05 -25.20
N ASP A 453 11.18 27.26 -25.91
CA ASP A 453 10.69 25.94 -25.54
C ASP A 453 11.72 25.04 -24.84
N GLY A 454 11.34 24.61 -23.63
CA GLY A 454 11.90 23.48 -22.92
C GLY A 454 10.81 22.90 -22.00
N PRO A 455 10.70 21.57 -21.83
CA PRO A 455 9.66 20.99 -20.99
C PRO A 455 9.84 21.50 -19.56
N VAL A 456 8.73 21.89 -18.94
CA VAL A 456 8.69 22.43 -17.58
C VAL A 456 9.23 21.38 -16.61
N THR A 457 10.51 21.47 -16.24
CA THR A 457 11.17 20.62 -15.24
C THR A 457 10.81 21.08 -13.83
N GLY A 458 9.53 20.98 -13.47
CA GLY A 458 9.08 21.00 -12.09
C GLY A 458 8.95 19.57 -11.58
N MET A 459 9.53 19.26 -10.42
CA MET A 459 9.34 18.00 -9.70
C MET A 459 7.84 17.78 -9.48
N HIS A 460 7.32 16.61 -9.86
CA HIS A 460 5.90 16.30 -9.71
C HIS A 460 5.58 16.11 -8.21
N ARG A 461 4.36 16.44 -7.75
CA ARG A 461 4.00 16.34 -6.33
C ARG A 461 4.22 14.96 -5.72
N ASP A 462 3.99 13.92 -6.52
CA ASP A 462 4.21 12.54 -6.11
C ASP A 462 5.68 12.23 -5.83
N ASP A 463 6.60 13.04 -6.36
CA ASP A 463 8.02 12.84 -6.12
C ASP A 463 8.41 13.13 -4.66
N ALA A 464 7.55 13.81 -3.89
CA ALA A 464 7.69 14.03 -2.45
C ALA A 464 7.05 12.93 -1.60
N LEU A 465 6.33 11.97 -2.20
CA LEU A 465 5.66 10.91 -1.46
C LEU A 465 6.62 9.80 -1.04
N PRO A 466 6.42 9.21 0.15
CA PRO A 466 7.19 8.04 0.54
C PRO A 466 6.88 6.89 -0.41
N ASP A 467 7.89 6.08 -0.72
CA ASP A 467 7.72 4.86 -1.51
C ASP A 467 8.12 3.59 -0.73
N THR A 468 8.66 3.75 0.49
CA THR A 468 9.05 2.66 1.37
C THR A 468 8.77 2.98 2.85
N ILE A 469 8.18 2.02 3.56
CA ILE A 469 8.02 2.04 5.02
C ILE A 469 8.89 0.94 5.64
N PHE A 470 9.53 1.25 6.78
CA PHE A 470 10.11 0.25 7.68
C PHE A 470 9.37 0.25 9.02
N LEU A 471 8.71 -0.85 9.36
CA LEU A 471 7.99 -1.04 10.62
C LEU A 471 8.83 -1.86 11.62
N TYR A 472 9.22 -1.25 12.74
CA TYR A 472 9.95 -1.88 13.85
C TYR A 472 8.99 -2.18 14.98
N THR A 473 8.79 -3.46 15.30
CA THR A 473 7.88 -3.89 16.38
C THR A 473 8.19 -5.32 16.81
N ASP A 474 7.73 -5.71 18.01
CA ASP A 474 7.68 -7.10 18.43
C ASP A 474 6.30 -7.77 18.20
N GLY A 475 5.37 -7.05 17.57
CA GLY A 475 4.42 -7.64 16.60
C GLY A 475 2.98 -7.87 17.04
N TYR A 476 2.62 -7.66 18.31
CA TYR A 476 1.23 -7.85 18.76
C TYR A 476 0.51 -6.53 19.01
N ALA A 477 -0.52 -6.23 18.22
CA ALA A 477 -1.40 -5.09 18.49
C ALA A 477 -2.33 -5.39 19.68
N THR A 478 -2.12 -4.66 20.77
CA THR A 478 -2.93 -4.68 22.01
C THR A 478 -3.89 -3.50 22.10
N TRP A 479 -3.79 -2.55 21.17
CA TRP A 479 -4.65 -1.38 21.05
C TRP A 479 -4.97 -1.09 19.57
N GLY A 480 -6.05 -0.37 19.31
CA GLY A 480 -6.46 -0.01 17.96
C GLY A 480 -7.67 -0.79 17.43
N LYS A 481 -8.12 -0.36 16.24
CA LYS A 481 -9.23 -0.94 15.45
C LYS A 481 -9.14 -2.47 15.38
N TYR A 482 -7.94 -2.99 15.11
CA TYR A 482 -7.66 -4.43 14.98
C TYR A 482 -6.96 -5.07 16.18
N SER A 483 -7.04 -4.49 17.38
CA SER A 483 -6.55 -5.20 18.56
C SER A 483 -7.52 -6.28 18.99
N GLY A 484 -6.99 -7.39 19.50
CA GLY A 484 -7.85 -8.36 20.14
C GLY A 484 -8.29 -7.90 21.52
N GLU A 485 -9.25 -8.63 22.08
CA GLU A 485 -9.91 -8.24 23.31
C GLU A 485 -9.23 -8.93 24.50
N ASP A 486 -8.55 -8.16 25.34
CA ASP A 486 -7.83 -8.66 26.52
C ASP A 486 -8.69 -9.58 27.40
N VAL A 487 -10.00 -9.31 27.47
CA VAL A 487 -10.97 -10.11 28.24
C VAL A 487 -11.22 -11.47 27.59
N LEU A 488 -11.29 -11.55 26.26
CA LEU A 488 -11.46 -12.81 25.53
C LEU A 488 -10.19 -13.68 25.59
N TRP A 489 -9.05 -13.10 25.93
CA TRP A 489 -7.74 -13.76 25.98
C TRP A 489 -7.37 -14.29 27.36
N ALA A 490 -8.06 -13.85 28.41
CA ALA A 490 -7.78 -14.25 29.78
C ALA A 490 -7.89 -15.77 29.96
N GLY A 491 -6.85 -16.41 30.51
CA GLY A 491 -6.82 -17.86 30.77
C GLY A 491 -6.65 -18.76 29.54
N LYS A 492 -6.56 -18.22 28.32
CA LYS A 492 -6.31 -19.00 27.10
C LYS A 492 -4.82 -19.27 26.89
N SER A 493 -4.50 -20.41 26.31
CA SER A 493 -3.14 -20.74 25.84
C SER A 493 -2.71 -19.80 24.71
N ASN A 494 -1.39 -19.72 24.45
CA ASN A 494 -0.87 -18.90 23.36
C ASN A 494 -1.39 -19.36 21.99
N ASP A 495 -1.58 -20.68 21.79
CA ASP A 495 -2.12 -21.23 20.54
C ASP A 495 -3.58 -20.83 20.33
N GLU A 496 -4.40 -20.84 21.38
CA GLU A 496 -5.79 -20.39 21.31
C GLU A 496 -5.89 -18.89 21.04
N LYS A 497 -5.01 -18.09 21.67
CA LYS A 497 -4.93 -16.64 21.39
C LYS A 497 -4.56 -16.40 19.92
N ALA A 498 -3.56 -17.10 19.40
CA ALA A 498 -3.16 -17.00 17.99
C ALA A 498 -4.30 -17.35 17.02
N ARG A 499 -5.08 -18.41 17.31
CA ARG A 499 -6.25 -18.78 16.50
C ARG A 499 -7.36 -17.73 16.52
N LEU A 500 -7.63 -17.11 17.67
CA LEU A 500 -8.62 -16.03 17.78
C LEU A 500 -8.15 -14.73 17.13
N TYR A 501 -6.84 -14.51 17.11
CA TYR A 501 -6.24 -13.29 16.59
C TYR A 501 -6.06 -13.29 15.07
N ALA A 502 -5.81 -14.46 14.48
CA ALA A 502 -5.54 -14.59 13.05
C ALA A 502 -6.64 -13.99 12.14
N PRO A 503 -7.96 -14.18 12.39
CA PRO A 503 -9.00 -13.54 11.59
C PRO A 503 -8.99 -12.01 11.68
N ILE A 504 -8.67 -11.45 12.86
CA ILE A 504 -8.60 -9.99 13.08
C ILE A 504 -7.40 -9.41 12.33
N MET A 505 -6.24 -10.09 12.41
CA MET A 505 -5.03 -9.69 11.67
C MET A 505 -5.21 -9.79 10.18
N LYS A 506 -5.97 -10.77 9.68
CA LYS A 506 -6.33 -10.85 8.28
C LYS A 506 -7.07 -9.58 7.82
N LEU A 507 -8.08 -9.14 8.56
CA LEU A 507 -8.82 -7.91 8.22
C LEU A 507 -7.93 -6.66 8.24
N MET A 508 -6.97 -6.59 9.17
CA MET A 508 -5.99 -5.50 9.22
C MET A 508 -5.09 -5.51 7.96
N ILE A 509 -4.59 -6.69 7.59
CA ILE A 509 -3.72 -6.86 6.41
C ILE A 509 -4.51 -6.53 5.15
N ASP A 510 -5.75 -7.01 5.02
CA ASP A 510 -6.63 -6.74 3.87
C ASP A 510 -6.86 -5.23 3.71
N GLU A 511 -7.09 -4.48 4.81
CA GLU A 511 -7.27 -3.02 4.75
C GLU A 511 -5.98 -2.28 4.39
N VAL A 512 -4.83 -2.69 4.96
CA VAL A 512 -3.53 -2.11 4.61
C VAL A 512 -3.18 -2.40 3.14
N GLU A 513 -3.44 -3.62 2.67
CA GLU A 513 -3.23 -4.01 1.28
C GLU A 513 -4.09 -3.17 0.34
N ASP A 514 -5.38 -2.99 0.67
CA ASP A 514 -6.30 -2.19 -0.15
C ASP A 514 -5.77 -0.76 -0.30
N ARG A 515 -5.42 -0.09 0.80
CA ARG A 515 -4.82 1.26 0.75
C ARG A 515 -3.52 1.30 -0.04
N ASN A 516 -2.71 0.25 0.06
CA ASN A 516 -1.43 0.21 -0.63
C ASN A 516 -1.55 0.04 -2.15
N ARG A 517 -2.70 -0.39 -2.68
CA ARG A 517 -2.94 -0.48 -4.14
C ARG A 517 -2.66 0.84 -4.83
N ILE A 518 -3.03 1.96 -4.20
CA ILE A 518 -2.84 3.31 -4.76
C ILE A 518 -1.58 4.03 -4.25
N ALA A 519 -1.19 3.78 -2.99
CA ALA A 519 -0.04 4.42 -2.38
C ALA A 519 1.27 3.84 -2.95
N ARG A 520 1.25 2.55 -3.30
CA ARG A 520 2.36 1.82 -3.92
C ARG A 520 3.63 1.92 -3.08
N ILE A 521 3.49 1.80 -1.78
CA ILE A 521 4.56 1.83 -0.79
C ILE A 521 5.05 0.42 -0.52
N THR A 522 6.37 0.22 -0.52
CA THR A 522 6.97 -1.04 -0.09
C THR A 522 7.06 -1.08 1.43
N LEU A 523 6.34 -1.97 2.09
CA LEU A 523 6.37 -2.11 3.56
C LEU A 523 7.30 -3.24 3.98
N ASN A 524 8.41 -2.90 4.60
CA ASN A 524 9.32 -3.84 5.24
C ASN A 524 9.00 -3.93 6.74
N CYS A 525 8.97 -5.14 7.28
CA CYS A 525 8.74 -5.37 8.70
C CYS A 525 10.02 -5.87 9.36
N VAL A 526 10.44 -5.19 10.43
CA VAL A 526 11.59 -5.55 11.25
C VAL A 526 11.07 -6.03 12.60
N GLY A 527 11.11 -7.33 12.81
CA GLY A 527 10.76 -7.94 14.08
C GLY A 527 11.93 -7.85 15.07
N VAL A 528 11.70 -7.25 16.23
CA VAL A 528 12.77 -6.93 17.19
C VAL A 528 12.72 -7.86 18.40
N GLY A 529 13.83 -8.56 18.65
CA GLY A 529 13.99 -9.46 19.79
C GLY A 529 13.49 -10.89 19.53
N GLN A 530 13.58 -11.74 20.56
CA GLN A 530 13.30 -13.17 20.42
C GLN A 530 11.80 -13.47 20.24
N ARG A 531 10.95 -12.77 20.99
CA ARG A 531 9.49 -12.91 20.93
C ARG A 531 8.93 -11.90 19.95
N GLN A 532 8.51 -12.38 18.79
CA GLN A 532 7.99 -11.54 17.71
C GLN A 532 6.84 -12.25 16.99
N ASP A 533 5.82 -11.51 16.58
CA ASP A 533 4.78 -12.02 15.70
C ASP A 533 5.28 -12.12 14.25
N SER A 534 6.18 -13.07 14.00
CA SER A 534 6.76 -13.27 12.66
C SER A 534 5.72 -13.64 11.61
N THR A 535 4.58 -14.20 12.01
CA THR A 535 3.53 -14.62 11.07
C THR A 535 2.82 -13.40 10.50
N THR A 536 2.30 -12.53 11.37
CA THR A 536 1.61 -11.31 10.95
C THR A 536 2.57 -10.36 10.24
N LEU A 537 3.77 -10.15 10.79
CA LEU A 537 4.76 -9.24 10.20
C LEU A 537 5.26 -9.70 8.82
N SER A 538 5.44 -11.01 8.63
CA SER A 538 5.81 -11.58 7.32
C SER A 538 4.67 -11.48 6.32
N ALA A 539 3.44 -11.78 6.73
CA ALA A 539 2.27 -11.66 5.86
C ALA A 539 2.04 -10.20 5.43
N LEU A 540 2.14 -9.27 6.37
CA LEU A 540 2.01 -7.83 6.13
C LEU A 540 3.10 -7.28 5.19
N ALA A 541 4.37 -7.65 5.41
CA ALA A 541 5.45 -7.23 4.52
C ALA A 541 5.24 -7.78 3.10
N LYS A 542 4.85 -9.06 3.00
CA LYS A 542 4.61 -9.74 1.74
C LYS A 542 3.45 -9.13 0.94
N SER A 543 2.33 -8.81 1.58
CA SER A 543 1.17 -8.21 0.89
C SER A 543 1.50 -6.84 0.27
N CYS A 544 2.46 -6.14 0.87
CA CYS A 544 2.92 -4.83 0.41
C CYS A 544 4.25 -4.87 -0.38
N GLY A 545 4.65 -6.05 -0.87
CA GLY A 545 5.85 -6.21 -1.72
C GLY A 545 7.19 -5.95 -1.03
N GLY A 546 7.23 -5.91 0.30
CA GLY A 546 8.44 -5.78 1.10
C GLY A 546 8.91 -7.10 1.69
N LYS A 547 9.81 -7.01 2.67
CA LYS A 547 10.43 -8.16 3.34
C LYS A 547 10.28 -8.08 4.85
N TYR A 548 10.20 -9.25 5.46
CA TYR A 548 10.32 -9.39 6.90
C TYR A 548 11.74 -9.78 7.27
N VAL A 549 12.31 -9.04 8.22
CA VAL A 549 13.63 -9.29 8.81
C VAL A 549 13.47 -9.51 10.30
N ALA A 550 14.09 -10.57 10.80
CA ALA A 550 14.06 -10.92 12.20
C ALA A 550 15.39 -10.55 12.87
N ILE A 551 15.36 -9.61 13.82
CA ILE A 551 16.54 -9.22 14.59
C ILE A 551 16.51 -9.99 15.92
N GLY A 552 17.48 -10.90 16.11
CA GLY A 552 17.63 -11.67 17.35
C GLY A 552 16.87 -12.98 17.43
N LYS A 553 16.53 -13.58 16.28
CA LYS A 553 15.92 -14.91 16.20
C LYS A 553 16.95 -16.03 16.19
#